data_AF-A0A950KUX6-F1
#
_entry.id   AF-A0A950KUX6-F1
#
_cell.length_a   1.000
_cell.length_b   1.000
_cell.length_c   1.000
_cell.angle_alpha   90.00
_cell.angle_beta   90.00
_cell.angle_gamma   90.00
#
_symmetry.space_group_name_H-M   'P 1'
#
loop_
_entity.id
_entity.type
_entity.pdbx_description
1 polymer ?
#
loop_
_entity_poly.entity_id
_entity_poly.type
_entity_poly.pdbx_seq_one_letter_code
_entity_poly.pdbx_strand_id
1 'polypeptide(L)'
;MVDRAYTDADLDAAVAALSEPGRLQAAEDLVTRVAPALRRVLDEAIGQGGWFDQGHDQAIREATAVDDPRVRAEAVSTLIAQETQLGMFVGVTVGFELARELGTLRGEGRRGSSSGDEAEQKEE
;
A
#
# COMPACT_ATOMS: atom_id res chain seq x y z
N MET A 1 -18.83 7.00 -9.24
CA MET A 1 -17.99 8.16 -9.61
C MET A 1 -17.20 7.74 -10.82
N VAL A 2 -17.13 8.58 -11.85
CA VAL A 2 -16.33 8.29 -13.05
C VAL A 2 -14.87 8.18 -12.60
N ASP A 3 -14.26 7.04 -12.86
CA ASP A 3 -12.85 6.76 -12.63
C ASP A 3 -12.06 7.64 -13.60
N ARG A 4 -11.77 8.88 -13.17
CA ARG A 4 -10.97 9.79 -13.98
C ARG A 4 -9.54 9.29 -13.88
N ALA A 5 -9.04 8.71 -14.97
CA ALA A 5 -7.63 8.34 -15.07
C ALA A 5 -6.77 9.54 -14.70
N TYR A 6 -5.91 9.37 -13.68
CA TYR A 6 -4.96 10.39 -13.25
C TYR A 6 -3.95 10.65 -14.38
N THR A 7 -3.60 11.91 -14.61
CA THR A 7 -2.52 12.25 -15.55
C THR A 7 -1.16 12.15 -14.87
N ASP A 8 -0.08 11.99 -15.65
CA ASP A 8 1.29 11.97 -15.11
C ASP A 8 1.58 13.25 -14.30
N ALA A 9 1.09 14.40 -14.77
CA ALA A 9 1.22 15.67 -14.06
C ALA A 9 0.49 15.68 -12.70
N ASP A 10 -0.68 15.03 -12.60
CA ASP A 10 -1.40 14.89 -11.34
C ASP A 10 -0.63 13.98 -10.37
N LEU A 11 -0.03 12.90 -10.89
CA LEU A 11 0.79 11.98 -10.12
C LEU A 11 2.06 12.66 -9.58
N ASP A 12 2.79 13.38 -10.43
CA ASP A 12 3.99 14.12 -10.05
C ASP A 12 3.68 15.19 -8.99
N ALA A 13 2.59 15.93 -9.17
CA ALA A 13 2.15 16.93 -8.19
C ALA A 13 1.78 16.30 -6.85
N ALA A 14 1.12 15.13 -6.86
CA ALA A 14 0.80 14.38 -5.65
C ALA A 14 2.06 13.87 -4.95
N VAL A 15 3.03 13.31 -5.68
CA VAL A 15 4.31 12.84 -5.13
C VAL A 15 5.11 13.99 -4.52
N ALA A 16 5.18 15.13 -5.21
CA ALA A 16 5.83 16.33 -4.69
C ALA A 16 5.16 16.78 -3.38
N ALA A 17 3.82 16.80 -3.34
CA ALA A 17 3.07 17.15 -2.14
C ALA A 17 3.33 16.18 -0.98
N LEU A 18 3.50 14.88 -1.23
CA LEU A 18 3.81 13.89 -0.18
C LEU A 18 5.23 14.04 0.39
N SER A 19 6.15 14.64 -0.38
CA SER A 19 7.54 14.86 0.03
C SER A 19 7.71 16.04 1.00
N GLU A 20 6.68 16.86 1.17
CA GLU A 20 6.71 17.97 2.13
C GLU A 20 6.76 17.46 3.58
N PRO A 21 7.60 18.05 4.45
CA PRO A 21 7.74 17.60 5.83
C PRO A 21 6.40 17.51 6.57
N GLY A 22 6.16 16.39 7.25
CA GLY A 22 4.99 16.18 8.10
C GLY A 22 3.68 15.85 7.37
N ARG A 23 3.66 15.82 6.03
CA ARG A 23 2.45 15.42 5.27
C ARG A 23 2.03 13.98 5.49
N LEU A 24 3.01 13.11 5.77
CA LEU A 24 2.76 11.71 6.06
C LEU A 24 2.45 11.45 7.54
N GLN A 25 2.66 12.42 8.43
CA GLN A 25 2.59 12.17 9.88
C GLN A 25 1.23 11.61 10.33
N ALA A 26 0.13 12.21 9.86
CA ALA A 26 -1.21 11.73 10.19
C ALA A 26 -1.51 10.33 9.62
N ALA A 27 -0.92 10.01 8.46
CA ALA A 27 -1.03 8.69 7.85
C ALA A 27 -0.21 7.66 8.63
N GLU A 28 1.01 8.00 9.05
CA GLU A 28 1.88 7.17 9.90
C GLU A 28 1.22 6.84 11.24
N ASP A 29 0.61 7.83 11.90
CA ASP A 29 -0.10 7.64 13.17
C ASP A 29 -1.29 6.68 13.00
N LEU A 30 -1.99 6.76 11.87
CA LEU A 30 -3.10 5.88 11.54
C LEU A 30 -2.62 4.46 11.25
N VAL A 31 -1.60 4.31 10.41
CA VAL A 31 -0.97 3.03 10.07
C VAL A 31 -0.45 2.34 11.34
N THR A 32 0.18 3.08 12.24
CA THR A 32 0.71 2.55 13.51
C THR A 32 -0.38 1.88 14.35
N ARG A 33 -1.60 2.44 14.38
CA ARG A 33 -2.73 1.85 15.11
C ARG A 33 -3.23 0.53 14.51
N VAL A 34 -3.13 0.38 13.19
CA VAL A 34 -3.64 -0.80 12.45
C VAL A 34 -2.54 -1.76 12.01
N ALA A 35 -1.27 -1.45 12.32
CA ALA A 35 -0.09 -2.17 11.84
C ALA A 35 -0.14 -3.69 12.07
N PRO A 36 -0.60 -4.23 13.22
CA PRO A 36 -0.69 -5.68 13.41
C PRO A 36 -1.71 -6.38 12.49
N ALA A 37 -2.77 -5.67 12.09
CA ALA A 37 -3.76 -6.19 11.14
C ALA A 37 -3.25 -6.09 9.70
N LEU A 38 -2.64 -4.95 9.34
CA LEU A 38 -2.02 -4.78 8.03
C LEU A 38 -0.89 -5.76 7.79
N ARG A 39 -0.09 -6.07 8.81
CA ARG A 39 1.01 -7.05 8.70
C ARG A 39 0.50 -8.41 8.24
N ARG A 40 -0.62 -8.88 8.78
CA ARG A 40 -1.24 -10.15 8.37
C ARG A 40 -1.68 -10.14 6.90
N VAL A 41 -2.30 -9.05 6.45
CA VAL A 41 -2.71 -8.88 5.04
C VAL A 41 -1.49 -8.85 4.12
N LEU A 42 -0.44 -8.15 4.52
CA LEU A 42 0.81 -8.07 3.76
C LEU A 42 1.51 -9.43 3.67
N ASP A 43 1.61 -10.16 4.79
CA ASP A 43 2.21 -11.50 4.82
C ASP A 43 1.42 -12.47 3.91
N GLU A 44 0.08 -12.37 3.90
CA GLU A 44 -0.78 -13.15 3.00
C GLU A 44 -0.60 -12.77 1.52
N ALA A 45 -0.58 -11.46 1.20
CA ALA A 45 -0.38 -10.98 -0.17
C ALA A 45 1.01 -11.37 -0.73
N ILE A 46 2.03 -11.32 0.12
CA ILE A 46 3.40 -11.74 -0.19
C ILE A 46 3.46 -13.26 -0.43
N GLY A 47 2.84 -14.05 0.45
CA GLY A 47 2.83 -15.51 0.35
C GLY A 47 2.00 -16.05 -0.83
N GLN A 48 0.82 -15.48 -1.10
CA GLN A 48 -0.08 -15.97 -2.16
C GLN A 48 0.38 -15.60 -3.56
N GLY A 49 1.10 -14.49 -3.74
CA GLY A 49 1.52 -14.05 -5.05
C GLY A 49 2.75 -14.77 -5.61
N GLY A 50 3.32 -15.74 -4.88
CA GLY A 50 4.51 -16.49 -5.33
C GLY A 50 5.77 -15.62 -5.48
N TRP A 51 5.75 -14.38 -5.00
CA TRP A 51 6.81 -13.39 -5.16
C TRP A 51 8.08 -13.73 -4.35
N PHE A 52 7.93 -14.49 -3.26
CA PHE A 52 9.00 -14.74 -2.27
C PHE A 52 9.28 -16.23 -1.97
N ASP A 53 8.66 -17.19 -2.67
CA ASP A 53 8.80 -18.61 -2.28
C ASP A 53 10.01 -19.30 -2.93
N GLN A 54 9.93 -19.78 -4.18
CA GLN A 54 11.01 -20.62 -4.73
C GLN A 54 12.19 -19.86 -5.34
N GLY A 55 11.94 -18.68 -5.92
CA GLY A 55 13.00 -17.87 -6.53
C GLY A 55 13.90 -17.19 -5.48
N HIS A 56 13.32 -16.79 -4.36
CA HIS A 56 14.00 -16.05 -3.29
C HIS A 56 15.04 -16.92 -2.55
N ASP A 57 14.65 -18.11 -2.10
CA ASP A 57 15.57 -19.05 -1.44
C ASP A 57 16.75 -19.43 -2.35
N GLN A 58 16.50 -19.57 -3.65
CA GLN A 58 17.55 -19.84 -4.64
C GLN A 58 18.46 -18.62 -4.83
N ALA A 59 17.89 -17.43 -4.95
CA ALA A 59 18.65 -16.18 -5.09
C ALA A 59 19.52 -15.88 -3.86
N ILE A 60 19.03 -16.17 -2.64
CA ILE A 60 19.83 -16.09 -1.41
C ILE A 60 21.00 -17.06 -1.48
N ARG A 61 20.75 -18.32 -1.85
CA ARG A 61 21.82 -19.33 -1.96
C ARG A 61 22.86 -18.91 -2.99
N GLU A 62 22.45 -18.41 -4.15
CA GLU A 62 23.35 -17.93 -5.20
C GLU A 62 24.18 -16.73 -4.75
N ALA A 63 23.54 -15.72 -4.15
CA ALA A 63 24.22 -14.53 -3.65
C ALA A 63 25.24 -14.87 -2.55
N THR A 64 24.90 -15.81 -1.66
CA THR A 64 25.78 -16.19 -0.53
C THR A 64 26.88 -17.17 -0.90
N ALA A 65 26.72 -17.96 -1.97
CA ALA A 65 27.71 -18.91 -2.46
C ALA A 65 28.91 -18.27 -3.18
N VAL A 66 28.88 -16.96 -3.43
CA VAL A 66 29.99 -16.23 -4.07
C VAL A 66 31.22 -16.23 -3.16
N ASP A 67 32.36 -16.73 -3.65
CA ASP A 67 33.60 -16.85 -2.88
C ASP A 67 34.19 -15.48 -2.47
N ASP A 68 34.30 -14.55 -3.43
CA ASP A 68 34.86 -13.21 -3.19
C ASP A 68 33.93 -12.39 -2.27
N PRO A 69 34.40 -11.97 -1.07
CA PRO A 69 33.59 -11.20 -0.14
C PRO A 69 33.02 -9.89 -0.70
N ARG A 70 33.72 -9.22 -1.61
CA ARG A 70 33.23 -7.96 -2.21
C ARG A 70 32.10 -8.22 -3.19
N VAL A 71 32.29 -9.20 -4.07
CA VAL A 71 31.26 -9.59 -5.05
C VAL A 71 30.04 -10.15 -4.34
N ARG A 72 30.23 -10.93 -3.27
CA ARG A 72 29.14 -11.40 -2.41
C ARG A 72 28.35 -10.25 -1.79
N ALA A 73 29.03 -9.23 -1.26
CA ALA A 73 28.37 -8.06 -0.67
C ALA A 73 27.54 -7.29 -1.72
N GLU A 74 28.03 -7.15 -2.94
CA GLU A 74 27.29 -6.53 -4.05
C GLU A 74 26.07 -7.35 -4.47
N ALA A 75 26.21 -8.67 -4.56
CA ALA A 75 25.11 -9.58 -4.89
C ALA A 75 24.00 -9.53 -3.83
N VAL A 76 24.37 -9.58 -2.54
CA VAL A 76 23.42 -9.44 -1.43
C VAL A 76 22.76 -8.06 -1.42
N SER A 77 23.51 -6.99 -1.66
CA SER A 77 22.94 -5.62 -1.71
C SER A 77 21.92 -5.48 -2.84
N THR A 78 22.20 -6.08 -3.99
CA THR A 78 21.28 -6.12 -5.13
C THR A 78 20.00 -6.86 -4.78
N LEU A 79 20.12 -8.02 -4.14
CA LEU A 79 18.97 -8.81 -3.68
C LEU A 79 18.09 -8.01 -2.71
N ILE A 80 18.69 -7.37 -1.70
CA ILE A 80 17.97 -6.52 -0.74
C ILE A 80 17.26 -5.35 -1.43
N ALA A 81 17.89 -4.73 -2.43
CA ALA A 81 17.28 -3.64 -3.19
C ALA A 81 16.04 -4.10 -3.95
N GLN A 82 16.11 -5.28 -4.59
CA GLN A 82 14.97 -5.89 -5.29
C GLN A 82 13.83 -6.23 -4.32
N GLU A 83 14.15 -6.83 -3.17
CA GLU A 83 13.16 -7.16 -2.14
C GLU A 83 12.50 -5.92 -1.56
N THR A 84 13.27 -4.84 -1.36
CA THR A 84 12.74 -3.56 -0.89
C THR A 84 11.78 -2.96 -1.91
N GLN A 85 12.11 -3.02 -3.21
CA GLN A 85 11.23 -2.55 -4.28
C GLN A 85 9.94 -3.38 -4.35
N LEU A 86 10.02 -4.70 -4.19
CA LEU A 86 8.85 -5.58 -4.14
C LEU A 86 7.96 -5.29 -2.93
N GLY A 87 8.57 -5.17 -1.74
CA GLY A 87 7.86 -4.81 -0.51
C GLY A 87 7.16 -3.46 -0.63
N MET A 88 7.81 -2.47 -1.24
CA MET A 88 7.21 -1.17 -1.55
C MET A 88 6.02 -1.30 -2.50
N PHE A 89 6.17 -2.05 -3.60
CA PHE A 89 5.09 -2.27 -4.57
C PHE A 89 3.84 -2.91 -3.93
N VAL A 90 4.03 -3.97 -3.15
CA VAL A 90 2.95 -4.64 -2.42
C VAL A 90 2.33 -3.68 -1.39
N GLY A 91 3.15 -2.99 -0.61
CA GLY A 91 2.69 -2.04 0.41
C GLY A 91 1.84 -0.92 -0.17
N VAL A 92 2.26 -0.33 -1.29
CA VAL A 92 1.51 0.71 -2.01
C VAL A 92 0.20 0.15 -2.55
N THR A 93 0.20 -1.05 -3.13
CA THR A 93 -1.00 -1.71 -3.67
C THR A 93 -2.04 -1.95 -2.58
N VAL A 94 -1.63 -2.52 -1.44
CA VAL A 94 -2.50 -2.72 -0.27
C VAL A 94 -3.00 -1.37 0.28
N GLY A 95 -2.16 -0.33 0.28
CA GLY A 95 -2.54 1.02 0.68
C GLY A 95 -3.64 1.62 -0.21
N PHE A 96 -3.53 1.47 -1.53
CA PHE A 96 -4.55 1.93 -2.49
C PHE A 96 -5.89 1.21 -2.27
N GLU A 97 -5.87 -0.12 -2.15
CA GLU A 97 -7.09 -0.89 -1.92
C GLU A 97 -7.74 -0.57 -0.57
N LEU A 98 -6.95 -0.37 0.48
CA LEU A 98 -7.46 0.08 1.78
C LEU A 98 -8.13 1.45 1.68
N ALA A 99 -7.51 2.40 0.98
CA ALA A 99 -8.08 3.73 0.79
C ALA A 99 -9.40 3.67 0.01
N ARG A 100 -9.47 2.82 -1.01
CA ARG A 100 -10.67 2.57 -1.82
C ARG A 100 -11.80 1.99 -0.96
N GLU A 101 -11.49 0.98 -0.13
CA GLU A 101 -12.45 0.35 0.77
C GLU A 101 -13.01 1.35 1.80
N LEU A 102 -12.15 2.15 2.42
CA LEU A 102 -12.56 3.21 3.34
C LEU A 102 -13.43 4.27 2.66
N GLY A 103 -13.16 4.58 1.39
CA GLY A 103 -13.98 5.46 0.56
C GLY A 103 -15.40 4.92 0.33
N THR A 104 -15.51 3.62 0.04
CA THR A 104 -16.78 2.91 -0.11
C THR A 104 -17.60 2.97 1.18
N LEU A 105 -17.01 2.60 2.32
CA LEU A 105 -17.67 2.62 3.63
C LEU A 105 -18.20 4.02 4.00
N ARG A 106 -17.43 5.08 3.70
CA ARG A 106 -17.87 6.47 3.91
C ARG A 106 -19.00 6.88 2.95
N GLY A 107 -18.96 6.39 1.71
CA GLY A 107 -19.99 6.64 0.69
C GLY A 107 -21.32 5.94 0.99
N GLU A 108 -21.28 4.77 1.62
CA GLU A 108 -22.46 4.02 2.08
C GLU A 108 -23.11 4.69 3.30
N GLY A 109 -22.32 5.13 4.28
CA GLY A 109 -22.83 5.89 5.44
C GLY A 109 -23.54 7.20 5.07
N ARG A 110 -23.08 7.88 4.01
CA ARG A 110 -23.73 9.08 3.46
C ARG A 110 -25.04 8.82 2.73
N ARG A 111 -25.24 7.64 2.14
CA ARG A 111 -26.51 7.25 1.48
C ARG A 111 -27.56 6.76 2.46
N GLY A 112 -27.16 6.16 3.58
CA GLY A 112 -28.08 5.76 4.66
C GLY A 112 -28.68 6.93 5.45
N SER A 113 -28.02 8.08 5.47
CA SER A 113 -28.47 9.25 6.26
C SER A 113 -29.47 10.16 5.51
N SER A 114 -29.65 10.02 4.19
CA SER A 114 -30.53 10.90 3.41
C SER A 114 -31.98 10.42 3.26
N SER A 115 -32.36 9.27 3.83
CA SER A 115 -33.73 8.75 3.80
C SER A 115 -34.55 9.04 5.07
N GLY A 116 -33.99 9.77 6.04
CA GLY A 116 -34.65 10.06 7.33
C GLY A 116 -35.43 11.37 7.42
N ASP A 117 -35.32 12.28 6.44
CA ASP A 117 -35.75 13.69 6.59
C ASP A 117 -36.98 14.10 5.74
N GLU A 118 -37.58 13.19 4.97
CA GLU A 118 -38.71 13.51 4.07
C GLU A 118 -40.11 13.19 4.65
N ALA A 119 -40.22 12.74 5.90
CA ALA A 119 -41.50 12.30 6.47
C ALA A 119 -42.30 13.36 7.26
N GLU A 120 -41.79 14.57 7.48
CA GLU A 120 -42.40 15.53 8.44
C GLU A 120 -42.85 16.87 7.81
N GLN A 121 -43.13 16.91 6.51
CA GLN A 121 -43.69 18.11 5.84
C GLN A 121 -44.98 17.81 5.06
N LYS A 122 -45.93 17.12 5.71
CA LYS A 122 -47.34 17.07 5.27
C LYS A 122 -48.27 17.04 6.48
N GLU A 123 -48.34 18.14 7.22
CA GLU A 123 -49.54 18.53 7.96
C GLU A 123 -49.35 19.95 8.54
N GLU A 124 -49.61 20.97 7.72
CA GLU A 124 -50.27 22.22 8.18
C GLU A 124 -50.96 22.91 7.01
#